data_AF-A0A6J7RT17-F1
#
_entry.id   AF-A0A6J7RT17-F1
#
_cell.length_a   1.000
_cell.length_b   1.000
_cell.length_c   1.000
_cell.angle_alpha   90.00
_cell.angle_beta   90.00
_cell.angle_gamma   90.00
#
_symmetry.space_group_name_H-M   'P 1'
#
loop_
_entity.id
_entity.type
_entity.pdbx_description
1 polymer ?
#
loop_
_entity_poly.entity_id
_entity_poly.type
_entity_poly.pdbx_seq_one_letter_code
_entity_poly.pdbx_strand_id
1 'polypeptide(L)'
;MKTVIAPREAEALQHEILTVNTELNTADEESLAFMEESEHIDSTLVVARAALVELRTAEVTATAALHEAEEYKKAEARDVEEKRQRLAETLDEKWSAAYELRRSQHKGIAVAKVKNHVCGGCHLDLSTSEVDLLKKETDENRECPNCARWLVF
;
A
#
# COMPACT_ATOMS: atom_id res chain seq x y z
N MET A 1 76.71 35.90 20.59
CA MET A 1 77.46 34.66 20.84
C MET A 1 76.99 33.62 19.82
N LYS A 2 77.86 33.19 18.89
CA LYS A 2 77.56 32.02 18.05
C LYS A 2 77.69 30.79 18.94
N THR A 3 76.59 30.15 19.27
CA THR A 3 76.60 28.80 19.84
C THR A 3 77.24 27.89 18.80
N VAL A 4 78.47 27.45 19.05
CA VAL A 4 79.10 26.41 18.24
C VAL A 4 78.46 25.09 18.68
N ILE A 5 77.45 24.66 17.92
CA ILE A 5 76.79 23.36 18.13
C ILE A 5 77.78 22.28 17.71
N ALA A 6 77.95 21.24 18.53
CA ALA A 6 78.78 20.12 18.15
C ALA A 6 78.15 19.43 16.91
N PRO A 7 78.92 19.04 15.87
CA PRO A 7 78.36 18.50 14.62
C PRO A 7 77.32 17.38 14.82
N ARG A 8 77.55 16.52 15.83
CA ARG A 8 76.65 15.43 16.21
C ARG A 8 75.30 15.89 16.79
N GLU A 9 75.27 17.01 17.51
CA GLU A 9 74.02 17.60 18.02
C GLU A 9 73.22 18.24 16.89
N ALA A 10 73.89 18.85 15.91
CA ALA A 10 73.24 19.38 14.72
C ALA A 10 72.62 18.26 13.85
N GLU A 11 73.31 17.13 13.70
CA GLU A 11 72.79 15.93 13.01
C GLU A 11 71.57 15.33 13.75
N ALA A 12 71.61 15.26 15.08
CA ALA A 12 70.49 14.77 15.88
C ALA A 12 69.24 15.67 15.73
N LEU A 13 69.41 16.99 15.80
CA LEU A 13 68.33 17.95 15.58
C LEU A 13 67.78 17.89 14.15
N GLN A 14 68.63 17.69 13.15
CA GLN A 14 68.18 17.49 11.77
C GLN A 14 67.33 16.22 11.61
N HIS A 15 67.72 15.13 12.28
CA HIS A 15 66.92 13.90 12.27
C HIS A 15 65.56 14.11 12.96
N GLU A 16 65.51 14.80 14.11
CA GLU A 16 64.26 15.13 14.79
C GLU A 16 63.34 16.00 13.91
N ILE A 17 63.89 17.03 13.25
CA ILE A 17 63.13 17.88 12.31
C ILE A 17 62.55 17.04 11.17
N LEU A 18 63.32 16.10 10.61
CA LEU A 18 62.83 15.21 9.54
C LEU A 18 61.69 14.32 10.03
N THR A 19 61.80 13.75 11.23
CA THR A 19 60.72 12.95 11.83
C THR A 19 59.47 13.79 12.02
N VAL A 20 59.56 14.95 12.67
CA VAL A 20 58.41 15.84 12.92
C VAL A 20 57.76 16.32 11.63
N ASN A 21 58.55 16.66 10.61
CA ASN A 21 58.00 17.04 9.30
C ASN A 21 57.26 15.88 8.62
N THR A 22 57.74 14.64 8.82
CA THR A 22 57.06 13.46 8.28
C THR A 22 55.73 13.25 8.98
N GLU A 23 55.70 13.33 10.31
CA GLU A 23 54.47 13.24 11.10
C GLU A 23 53.48 14.35 10.76
N LEU A 24 53.96 15.59 10.57
CA LEU A 24 53.14 16.73 10.15
C LEU A 24 52.51 16.49 8.78
N ASN A 25 53.30 16.04 7.79
CA ASN A 25 52.77 15.76 6.45
C ASN A 25 51.70 14.67 6.49
N THR A 26 51.90 13.60 7.29
CA THR A 26 50.87 12.57 7.48
C THR A 26 49.60 13.14 8.11
N ALA A 27 49.72 13.97 9.14
CA ALA A 27 48.57 14.62 9.77
C ALA A 27 47.83 15.57 8.80
N ASP A 28 48.56 16.29 7.95
CA ASP A 28 47.98 17.17 6.93
C ASP A 28 47.22 16.37 5.85
N GLU A 29 47.77 15.22 5.41
CA GLU A 29 47.09 14.30 4.49
C GLU A 29 45.80 13.74 5.10
N GLU A 30 45.84 13.29 6.36
CA GLU A 30 44.65 12.82 7.08
C GLU A 30 43.61 13.94 7.25
N SER A 31 44.04 15.16 7.60
CA SER A 31 43.15 16.31 7.73
C SER A 31 42.45 16.64 6.42
N LEU A 32 43.16 16.60 5.28
CA LEU A 32 42.56 16.83 3.96
C LEU A 32 41.52 15.75 3.64
N ALA A 33 41.82 14.48 3.93
CA ALA A 33 40.87 13.38 3.71
C ALA A 33 39.58 13.56 4.54
N PHE A 34 39.69 13.97 5.81
CA PHE A 34 38.51 14.25 6.64
C PHE A 34 37.71 15.46 6.15
N MET A 35 38.36 16.48 5.59
CA MET A 35 37.67 17.62 4.98
C MET A 35 36.84 17.19 3.77
N GLU A 36 37.41 16.37 2.88
CA GLU A 36 36.70 15.84 1.71
C GLU A 36 35.52 14.94 2.10
N GLU A 37 35.70 14.10 3.13
CA GLU A 37 34.60 13.27 3.67
C GLU A 37 33.49 14.13 4.26
N SER A 38 33.85 15.18 5.02
CA SER A 38 32.88 16.13 5.58
C SER A 38 32.07 16.82 4.49
N GLU A 39 32.73 17.31 3.44
CA GLU A 39 32.05 17.95 2.31
C GLU A 39 31.09 16.99 1.59
N HIS A 40 31.50 15.72 1.43
CA HIS A 40 30.65 14.69 0.83
C HIS A 40 29.41 14.40 1.69
N ILE A 41 29.57 14.29 3.01
CA ILE A 41 28.47 14.07 3.95
C ILE A 41 27.52 15.27 3.93
N ASP A 42 28.04 16.50 3.94
CA ASP A 42 27.24 17.71 3.91
C ASP A 42 26.40 17.82 2.63
N SER A 43 27.01 17.52 1.48
CA SER A 43 26.29 17.46 0.19
C SER A 43 25.16 16.42 0.22
N THR A 44 25.46 15.22 0.72
CA THR A 44 24.48 14.13 0.84
C THR A 44 23.33 14.51 1.78
N LEU A 45 23.65 15.18 2.90
CA LEU A 45 22.67 15.64 3.88
C LEU A 45 21.73 16.70 3.31
N VAL A 46 22.24 17.63 2.49
CA VAL A 46 21.42 18.63 1.80
C VAL A 46 20.41 17.96 0.87
N VAL A 47 20.87 17.00 0.05
CA VAL A 47 19.99 16.26 -0.88
C VAL A 47 18.93 15.46 -0.11
N ALA A 48 19.34 14.74 0.94
CA ALA A 48 18.42 13.94 1.74
C ALA A 48 17.36 14.80 2.45
N ARG A 49 17.74 15.98 2.95
CA ARG A 49 16.80 16.94 3.56
C ARG A 49 15.79 17.47 2.57
N ALA A 50 16.21 17.81 1.35
CA ALA A 50 15.31 18.25 0.29
C ALA A 50 14.30 17.15 -0.06
N ALA A 51 14.77 15.92 -0.29
CA ALA A 51 13.91 14.78 -0.56
C ALA A 51 12.92 14.49 0.59
N LEU A 52 13.35 14.63 1.85
CA LEU A 52 12.46 14.45 3.00
C LEU A 52 11.32 15.47 3.03
N VAL A 53 11.59 16.73 2.67
CA VAL A 53 10.56 17.77 2.58
C VAL A 53 9.55 17.41 1.50
N GLU A 54 10.02 17.03 0.30
CA GLU A 54 9.14 16.61 -0.80
C GLU A 54 8.26 15.42 -0.40
N LEU A 55 8.86 14.38 0.19
CA LEU A 55 8.13 13.19 0.64
C LEU A 55 7.07 13.53 1.70
N ARG A 56 7.37 14.41 2.66
CA ARG A 56 6.39 14.85 3.66
C ARG A 56 5.24 15.63 3.04
N THR A 57 5.52 16.49 2.05
CA THR A 57 4.45 17.21 1.36
C THR A 57 3.56 16.28 0.54
N ALA A 58 4.16 15.27 -0.11
CA ALA A 58 3.43 14.23 -0.83
C ALA A 58 2.59 13.36 0.12
N GLU A 59 3.14 12.97 1.27
CA GLU A 59 2.43 12.22 2.31
C GLU A 59 1.19 12.97 2.78
N VAL A 60 1.34 14.24 3.21
CA VAL A 60 0.20 15.06 3.68
C VAL A 60 -0.90 15.14 2.62
N THR A 61 -0.53 15.35 1.36
CA THR A 61 -1.48 15.44 0.24
C THR A 61 -2.19 14.10 0.01
N ALA A 62 -1.44 13.00 -0.01
CA ALA A 62 -1.98 11.66 -0.21
C ALA A 62 -2.90 11.23 0.94
N THR A 63 -2.53 11.53 2.19
CA THR A 63 -3.35 11.24 3.38
C THR A 63 -4.66 12.03 3.36
N ALA A 64 -4.62 13.30 2.99
CA ALA A 64 -5.83 14.12 2.87
C ALA A 64 -6.78 13.57 1.79
N ALA A 65 -6.25 13.22 0.61
CA ALA A 65 -7.03 12.64 -0.48
C ALA A 65 -7.62 11.26 -0.12
N LEU A 66 -6.85 10.42 0.59
CA LEU A 66 -7.33 9.14 1.10
C LEU A 66 -8.50 9.33 2.08
N HIS A 67 -8.36 10.24 3.03
CA HIS A 67 -9.40 10.52 4.02
C HIS A 67 -10.70 11.02 3.35
N GLU A 68 -10.61 11.91 2.37
CA GLU A 68 -11.76 12.38 1.61
C GLU A 68 -12.45 11.22 0.85
N ALA A 69 -11.65 10.38 0.17
CA ALA A 69 -12.17 9.22 -0.54
C ALA A 69 -12.85 8.21 0.40
N GLU A 70 -12.29 7.97 1.59
CA GLU A 70 -12.89 7.11 2.61
C GLU A 70 -14.23 7.65 3.12
N GLU A 71 -14.30 8.94 3.45
CA GLU A 71 -15.54 9.55 3.92
C GLU A 71 -16.63 9.52 2.84
N TYR A 72 -16.27 9.80 1.59
CA TYR A 72 -17.18 9.65 0.46
C TYR A 72 -17.71 8.21 0.33
N LYS A 73 -16.82 7.21 0.41
CA LYS A 73 -17.22 5.79 0.33
C LYS A 73 -18.06 5.34 1.51
N LYS A 74 -17.78 5.84 2.73
CA LYS A 74 -18.61 5.57 3.92
C LYS A 74 -20.01 6.17 3.75
N ALA A 75 -20.11 7.38 3.19
CA ALA A 75 -21.41 8.00 2.91
C ALA A 75 -22.22 7.19 1.88
N GLU A 76 -21.59 6.78 0.77
CA GLU A 76 -22.22 5.89 -0.22
C GLU A 76 -22.69 4.58 0.40
N ALA A 77 -21.85 3.95 1.25
CA ALA A 77 -22.21 2.70 1.92
C ALA A 77 -23.41 2.87 2.86
N ARG A 78 -23.48 3.97 3.62
CA ARG A 78 -24.64 4.28 4.49
C ARG A 78 -25.91 4.47 3.68
N ASP A 79 -25.86 5.26 2.60
CA ASP A 79 -27.03 5.49 1.73
C ASP A 79 -27.54 4.19 1.10
N VAL A 80 -26.65 3.33 0.61
CA VAL A 80 -27.02 2.02 0.06
C VAL A 80 -27.60 1.10 1.13
N GLU A 81 -27.03 1.08 2.34
CA GLU A 81 -27.55 0.26 3.44
C GLU A 81 -28.93 0.73 3.90
N GLU A 82 -29.16 2.04 4.02
CA GLU A 82 -30.47 2.61 4.36
C GLU A 82 -31.51 2.30 3.28
N LYS A 83 -31.14 2.38 1.99
CA LYS A 83 -32.02 1.96 0.89
C LYS A 83 -32.35 0.48 0.98
N ARG A 84 -31.35 -0.37 1.25
CA ARG A 84 -31.54 -1.81 1.41
C ARG A 84 -32.47 -2.12 2.59
N GLN A 85 -32.26 -1.49 3.74
CA GLN A 85 -33.09 -1.69 4.92
C GLN A 85 -34.54 -1.30 4.65
N ARG A 86 -34.79 -0.13 4.05
CA ARG A 86 -36.15 0.29 3.67
C ARG A 86 -36.83 -0.70 2.73
N LEU A 87 -36.11 -1.28 1.78
CA LEU A 87 -36.66 -2.32 0.91
C LEU A 87 -36.94 -3.61 1.67
N ALA A 88 -36.04 -4.02 2.57
CA ALA A 88 -36.22 -5.22 3.37
C ALA A 88 -37.46 -5.14 4.28
N GLU A 89 -37.77 -3.95 4.82
CA GLU A 89 -38.99 -3.69 5.61
C GLU A 89 -40.30 -3.86 4.82
N THR A 90 -40.24 -3.83 3.48
CA THR A 90 -41.41 -4.08 2.62
C THR A 90 -41.63 -5.56 2.29
N LEU A 91 -40.69 -6.44 2.66
CA LEU A 91 -40.76 -7.87 2.36
C LEU A 91 -41.32 -8.65 3.56
N ASP A 92 -42.07 -9.71 3.27
CA ASP A 92 -42.48 -10.66 4.32
C ASP A 92 -41.26 -11.32 4.95
N GLU A 93 -41.32 -11.56 6.27
CA GLU A 93 -40.20 -12.11 7.05
C GLU A 93 -39.69 -13.47 6.53
N LYS A 94 -40.59 -14.30 5.99
CA LYS A 94 -40.22 -15.57 5.34
C LYS A 94 -39.22 -15.34 4.19
N TRP A 95 -39.48 -14.31 3.37
CA TRP A 95 -38.70 -13.99 2.18
C TRP A 95 -37.40 -13.27 2.51
N SER A 96 -37.43 -12.33 3.46
CA SER A 96 -36.23 -11.64 3.94
C SER A 96 -35.23 -12.63 4.55
N ALA A 97 -35.70 -13.54 5.41
CA ALA A 97 -34.86 -14.56 6.05
C ALA A 97 -34.24 -15.53 5.03
N ALA A 98 -35.03 -16.00 4.05
CA ALA A 98 -34.54 -16.90 3.01
C ALA A 98 -33.51 -16.22 2.08
N TYR A 99 -33.71 -14.94 1.76
CA TYR A 99 -32.74 -14.14 1.01
C TYR A 99 -31.43 -13.98 1.80
N GLU A 100 -31.48 -13.60 3.08
CA GLU A 100 -30.28 -13.41 3.89
C GLU A 100 -29.49 -14.70 4.11
N LEU A 101 -30.18 -15.83 4.30
CA LEU A 101 -29.53 -17.13 4.40
C LEU A 101 -28.68 -17.41 3.15
N ARG A 102 -29.27 -17.32 1.95
CA ARG A 102 -28.53 -17.54 0.69
C ARG A 102 -27.44 -16.51 0.51
N ARG A 103 -27.73 -15.23 0.80
CA ARG A 103 -26.77 -14.13 0.69
C ARG A 103 -25.51 -14.40 1.51
N SER A 104 -25.67 -14.85 2.75
CA SER A 104 -24.58 -15.19 3.66
C SER A 104 -23.74 -16.38 3.18
N GLN A 105 -24.37 -17.38 2.58
CA GLN A 105 -23.71 -18.57 2.01
C GLN A 105 -22.94 -18.26 0.71
N HIS A 106 -23.27 -17.15 0.04
CA HIS A 106 -22.88 -16.89 -1.34
C HIS A 106 -22.21 -15.54 -1.58
N LYS A 107 -21.40 -15.08 -0.61
CA LYS A 107 -20.59 -13.84 -0.70
C LYS A 107 -21.42 -12.60 -1.06
N GLY A 108 -22.65 -12.52 -0.57
CA GLY A 108 -23.50 -11.35 -0.81
C GLY A 108 -24.47 -11.47 -1.99
N ILE A 109 -24.48 -12.58 -2.73
CA ILE A 109 -25.34 -12.78 -3.91
C ILE A 109 -26.32 -13.94 -3.66
N ALA A 110 -27.55 -13.62 -3.27
CA ALA A 110 -28.63 -14.61 -3.13
C ALA A 110 -29.37 -14.89 -4.44
N VAL A 111 -29.49 -13.88 -5.31
CA VAL A 111 -30.24 -13.92 -6.57
C VAL A 111 -29.30 -13.61 -7.71
N ALA A 112 -29.30 -14.43 -8.76
CA ALA A 112 -28.46 -14.28 -9.93
C ALA A 112 -29.30 -14.23 -11.20
N LYS A 113 -28.89 -13.39 -12.16
CA LYS A 113 -29.51 -13.36 -13.48
C LYS A 113 -28.96 -14.49 -14.35
N VAL A 114 -29.83 -15.19 -15.07
CA VAL A 114 -29.45 -16.13 -16.12
C VAL A 114 -29.23 -15.37 -17.42
N LYS A 115 -28.07 -15.52 -18.04
CA LYS A 115 -27.76 -14.90 -19.35
C LYS A 115 -27.12 -15.95 -20.25
N ASN A 116 -27.66 -16.13 -21.46
CA ASN A 116 -27.17 -17.12 -22.42
C ASN A 116 -27.07 -18.54 -21.82
N HIS A 117 -28.07 -18.93 -21.02
CA HIS A 117 -28.10 -20.20 -20.28
C HIS A 117 -27.00 -20.35 -19.21
N VAL A 118 -26.30 -19.28 -18.84
CA VAL A 118 -25.29 -19.29 -17.76
C VAL A 118 -25.88 -18.70 -16.49
N CYS A 119 -25.66 -19.37 -15.35
CA CYS A 119 -25.98 -18.79 -14.04
C CYS A 119 -25.03 -17.62 -13.73
N GLY A 120 -25.55 -16.41 -13.52
CA GLY A 120 -24.73 -15.24 -13.15
C GLY A 120 -24.06 -15.30 -11.77
N GLY A 121 -24.34 -16.33 -10.96
CA GLY A 121 -23.80 -16.48 -9.61
C GLY A 121 -22.65 -17.48 -9.50
N CYS A 122 -22.76 -18.66 -10.13
CA CYS A 122 -21.68 -19.66 -10.17
C CYS A 122 -20.97 -19.75 -11.52
N HIS A 123 -21.47 -19.06 -12.55
CA HIS A 123 -20.92 -19.05 -13.91
C HIS A 123 -20.90 -20.42 -14.60
N LEU A 124 -21.70 -21.37 -14.13
CA LEU A 124 -21.89 -22.65 -14.79
C LEU A 124 -23.04 -22.58 -15.79
N ASP A 125 -22.89 -23.34 -16.87
CA ASP A 125 -23.92 -23.53 -17.88
C ASP A 125 -25.10 -24.31 -17.30
N LEU A 126 -26.29 -23.91 -17.71
CA LEU A 126 -27.55 -24.59 -17.53
C LEU A 126 -27.95 -25.14 -18.90
N SER A 127 -28.42 -26.37 -18.93
CA SER A 127 -29.01 -26.94 -20.14
C SER A 127 -30.27 -26.15 -20.55
N THR A 128 -30.60 -26.22 -21.85
CA THR A 128 -31.84 -25.63 -22.37
C THR A 128 -33.08 -26.15 -21.65
N SER A 129 -33.10 -27.45 -21.32
CA SER A 129 -34.17 -28.07 -20.53
C SER A 129 -34.27 -27.51 -19.11
N GLU A 130 -33.15 -27.26 -18.43
CA GLU A 130 -33.16 -26.68 -17.08
C GLU A 130 -33.68 -25.24 -17.10
N VAL A 131 -33.23 -24.44 -18.07
CA VAL A 131 -33.72 -23.06 -18.24
C VAL A 131 -35.22 -23.03 -18.54
N ASP A 132 -35.71 -23.90 -19.42
CA ASP A 132 -37.13 -23.96 -19.78
C ASP A 132 -37.99 -24.47 -18.61
N LEU A 133 -37.49 -25.38 -17.79
CA LEU A 133 -38.15 -25.83 -16.56
C LEU A 133 -38.24 -24.67 -15.56
N LEU A 134 -37.13 -24.02 -15.26
CA LEU A 134 -37.06 -22.91 -14.31
C LEU A 134 -37.95 -21.72 -14.72
N LYS A 135 -38.09 -21.43 -16.02
CA LYS A 135 -39.01 -20.40 -16.51
C LYS A 135 -40.49 -20.72 -16.25
N LYS A 136 -40.85 -22.00 -16.15
CA LYS A 136 -42.23 -22.46 -15.87
C LYS A 136 -42.52 -22.57 -14.37
N GLU A 137 -41.50 -22.70 -13.55
CA GLU A 137 -41.61 -22.73 -12.10
C GLU A 137 -42.06 -21.37 -11.51
N THR A 138 -42.65 -21.42 -10.32
CA THR A 138 -42.93 -20.25 -9.48
C THR A 138 -41.63 -19.64 -8.97
N ASP A 139 -41.63 -18.33 -8.70
CA ASP A 139 -40.42 -17.62 -8.27
C ASP A 139 -39.75 -18.23 -7.02
N GLU A 140 -40.51 -18.85 -6.10
CA GLU A 140 -39.96 -19.52 -4.91
C GLU A 140 -39.03 -20.71 -5.26
N ASN A 141 -39.27 -21.37 -6.39
CA ASN A 141 -38.63 -22.62 -6.80
C ASN A 141 -37.57 -22.43 -7.90
N ARG A 142 -37.30 -21.19 -8.32
CA ARG A 142 -36.32 -20.89 -9.38
C ARG A 142 -34.90 -20.92 -8.83
N GLU A 143 -34.38 -22.11 -8.52
CA GLU A 143 -33.05 -22.28 -7.94
C GLU A 143 -32.03 -22.82 -8.94
N CYS A 144 -30.79 -22.37 -8.85
CA CYS A 144 -29.70 -22.95 -9.61
C CYS A 144 -29.38 -24.36 -9.12
N PRO A 145 -29.42 -25.40 -9.97
CA PRO A 145 -29.10 -26.77 -9.55
C PRO A 145 -27.65 -26.92 -9.07
N ASN A 146 -26.75 -26.02 -9.50
CA ASN A 146 -25.33 -26.09 -9.18
C ASN A 146 -24.94 -25.32 -7.91
N CYS A 147 -25.69 -24.27 -7.55
CA CYS A 147 -25.29 -23.39 -6.44
C CYS A 147 -26.43 -22.89 -5.55
N ALA A 148 -27.67 -23.37 -5.74
CA ALA A 148 -28.85 -23.06 -4.94
C ALA A 148 -29.27 -21.58 -4.84
N ARG A 149 -28.61 -20.66 -5.57
CA ARG A 149 -29.06 -19.27 -5.71
C ARG A 149 -30.39 -19.21 -6.46
N TRP A 150 -31.22 -18.25 -6.09
CA TRP A 150 -32.41 -17.93 -6.89
C TRP A 150 -32.02 -17.34 -8.24
N LEU A 151 -32.80 -17.66 -9.26
CA LEU A 151 -32.55 -17.30 -10.64
C LEU A 151 -33.66 -16.40 -11.19
N VAL A 152 -33.24 -15.33 -11.84
CA VAL A 152 -34.11 -14.42 -12.61
C VAL A 152 -33.66 -14.40 -14.06
N PHE A 153 -34.60 -14.23 -14.99
CA PHE A 153 -34.36 -14.28 -16.44
C PHE A 153 -34.42 -12.88 -17.06
#